data_AF-A0A832H0Z9-F1
#
_entry.id   AF-A0A832H0Z9-F1
#
_cell.length_a   1.000
_cell.length_b   1.000
_cell.length_c   1.000
_cell.angle_alpha   90.00
_cell.angle_beta   90.00
_cell.angle_gamma   90.00
#
_symmetry.space_group_name_H-M   'P 1'
#
loop_
_entity.id
_entity.type
_entity.pdbx_description
1 polymer ?
#
loop_
_entity_poly.entity_id
_entity_poly.type
_entity_poly.pdbx_seq_one_letter_code
_entity_poly.pdbx_strand_id
1 'polypeptide(L)'
;MLRKLAKWSVGPALFAALLLLPPLPLVEEAARQAGAPFPKAPQAALGGLLWVASWWVTEVVPLGLTGLLAAALFSLLGVVPWSVALSSFANPIIWVFIGGFVLAKAFRKWGVDRRAAFAVARLYRGRNPALAILFAACLPAFLLTVTGSITASTSVVYPIALSYLAAIRASDSLSEAAMLALGEAATAGAMLLLISTPPNLIAKQVLESSLPGFRLTFFDWFIVGTPQALAGLLISWLV
;
A
#
# COMPACT_ATOMS: atom_id res chain seq x y z
N MET A 1 19.51 -20.39 -8.04
CA MET A 1 18.37 -21.34 -8.13
C MET A 1 17.88 -21.78 -6.75
N LEU A 2 18.75 -22.33 -5.89
CA LEU A 2 18.42 -22.79 -4.51
C LEU A 2 17.70 -21.75 -3.63
N ARG A 3 18.14 -20.48 -3.60
CA ARG A 3 17.47 -19.43 -2.81
C ARG A 3 16.03 -19.12 -3.26
N LYS A 4 15.73 -19.25 -4.55
CA LYS A 4 14.36 -19.06 -5.07
C LYS A 4 13.48 -20.25 -4.71
N LEU A 5 14.00 -21.47 -4.88
CA LEU A 5 13.30 -22.70 -4.48
C LEU A 5 12.98 -22.70 -2.98
N ALA A 6 13.92 -22.28 -2.14
CA ALA A 6 13.71 -22.15 -0.70
C ALA A 6 12.53 -21.21 -0.37
N LYS A 7 12.49 -20.02 -0.97
CA LYS A 7 11.39 -19.05 -0.79
C LYS A 7 10.03 -19.59 -1.25
N TRP A 8 10.00 -20.29 -2.39
CA TRP A 8 8.79 -20.94 -2.89
C TRP A 8 8.24 -21.95 -1.90
N SER A 9 9.12 -22.76 -1.29
CA SER A 9 8.72 -23.82 -0.37
C SER A 9 8.29 -23.38 1.02
N VAL A 10 8.65 -22.17 1.49
CA VAL A 10 8.36 -21.74 2.88
C VAL A 10 6.86 -21.80 3.18
N GLY A 11 6.03 -21.16 2.36
CA GLY A 11 4.59 -21.12 2.59
C GLY A 11 3.91 -22.50 2.60
N PRO A 12 4.07 -23.31 1.54
CA PRO A 12 3.56 -24.69 1.53
C PRO A 12 4.10 -25.54 2.70
N ALA A 13 5.37 -25.39 3.06
CA ALA A 13 5.97 -26.13 4.17
C ALA A 13 5.35 -25.74 5.52
N LEU A 14 5.10 -24.45 5.77
CA LEU A 14 4.42 -23.97 6.97
C LEU A 14 2.98 -24.50 7.04
N PHE A 15 2.26 -24.48 5.92
CA PHE A 15 0.92 -25.04 5.83
C PHE A 15 0.91 -26.54 6.12
N ALA A 16 1.80 -27.31 5.47
CA ALA A 16 1.92 -28.75 5.69
C ALA A 16 2.33 -29.08 7.13
N ALA A 17 3.29 -28.36 7.70
CA ALA A 17 3.71 -28.55 9.09
C ALA A 17 2.54 -28.38 10.07
N LEU A 18 1.71 -27.34 9.90
CA LEU A 18 0.54 -27.12 10.75
C LEU A 18 -0.54 -28.19 10.60
N LEU A 19 -0.71 -28.78 9.43
CA LEU A 19 -1.65 -29.88 9.23
C LEU A 19 -1.15 -31.20 9.83
N LEU A 20 0.16 -31.45 9.76
CA LEU A 20 0.82 -32.64 10.31
C LEU A 20 0.92 -32.61 11.83
N LEU A 21 1.04 -31.43 12.43
CA LEU A 21 1.01 -31.26 13.88
C LEU A 21 -0.33 -31.74 14.47
N PRO A 22 -0.34 -32.27 15.71
CA PRO A 22 -1.58 -32.57 16.40
C PRO A 22 -2.46 -31.30 16.54
N PRO A 23 -3.77 -31.45 16.78
CA PRO A 23 -4.66 -30.31 17.00
C PRO A 23 -4.08 -29.38 18.07
N LEU A 24 -3.84 -28.12 17.71
CA LEU A 24 -3.41 -27.11 18.67
C LEU A 24 -4.54 -26.90 19.71
N PRO A 25 -4.20 -26.39 20.90
CA PRO A 25 -5.21 -26.09 21.92
C PRO A 25 -6.36 -25.26 21.34
N LEU A 26 -7.60 -25.60 21.72
CA LEU A 26 -8.84 -24.92 21.31
C LEU A 26 -9.25 -25.04 19.84
N VAL A 27 -8.45 -25.68 18.98
CA VAL A 27 -8.77 -25.80 17.54
C VAL A 27 -10.06 -26.58 17.30
N GLU A 28 -10.24 -27.73 17.95
CA GLU A 28 -11.42 -28.55 17.77
C GLU A 28 -12.68 -27.91 18.35
N GLU A 29 -12.52 -27.12 19.42
CA GLU A 29 -13.60 -26.32 19.99
C GLU A 29 -14.01 -25.20 19.03
N ALA A 30 -13.04 -24.45 18.50
CA ALA A 30 -13.28 -23.42 17.49
C ALA A 30 -13.90 -23.99 16.21
N ALA A 31 -13.45 -25.17 15.77
CA ALA A 31 -14.02 -25.85 14.61
C ALA A 31 -15.50 -26.20 14.81
N ARG A 32 -15.86 -26.69 16.01
CA ARG A 32 -17.26 -26.99 16.35
C ARG A 32 -18.11 -25.73 16.42
N GLN A 33 -17.61 -24.67 17.06
CA GLN A 33 -18.33 -23.38 17.15
C GLN A 33 -18.55 -22.74 15.78
N ALA A 34 -17.58 -22.88 14.86
CA ALA A 34 -17.67 -22.36 13.51
C ALA A 34 -18.46 -23.26 12.54
N GLY A 35 -18.91 -24.45 12.96
CA GLY A 35 -19.56 -25.42 12.07
C GLY A 35 -18.63 -25.91 10.94
N ALA A 36 -17.33 -26.00 11.21
CA ALA A 36 -16.33 -26.28 10.19
C ALA A 36 -16.39 -27.73 9.68
N PRO A 37 -16.02 -27.99 8.41
CA PRO A 37 -16.16 -29.31 7.78
C PRO A 37 -15.26 -30.40 8.38
N PHE A 38 -14.17 -30.02 9.07
CA PHE A 38 -13.27 -30.96 9.74
C PHE A 38 -12.60 -30.32 10.97
N PRO A 39 -12.18 -31.11 11.98
CA PRO A 39 -11.69 -30.59 13.26
C PRO A 39 -10.48 -29.65 13.15
N LYS A 40 -9.58 -29.88 12.17
CA LYS A 40 -8.38 -29.06 11.95
C LYS A 40 -8.60 -27.86 11.01
N ALA A 41 -9.83 -27.53 10.62
CA ALA A 41 -10.09 -26.44 9.68
C ALA A 41 -9.52 -25.07 10.15
N PRO A 42 -9.59 -24.68 11.44
CA PRO A 42 -8.93 -23.47 11.92
C PRO A 42 -7.39 -23.50 11.79
N GLN A 43 -6.76 -24.67 11.98
CA GLN A 43 -5.31 -24.82 11.74
C GLN A 43 -4.96 -24.71 10.26
N ALA A 44 -5.79 -25.27 9.38
CA ALA A 44 -5.64 -25.10 7.94
C ALA A 44 -5.76 -23.62 7.54
N ALA A 45 -6.71 -22.90 8.14
CA ALA A 45 -6.86 -21.46 7.94
C ALA A 45 -5.59 -20.68 8.37
N LEU A 46 -5.06 -21.01 9.56
CA LEU A 46 -3.80 -20.43 10.05
C LEU A 46 -2.62 -20.75 9.12
N GLY A 47 -2.49 -21.99 8.66
CA GLY A 47 -1.44 -22.37 7.72
C GLY A 47 -1.57 -21.63 6.38
N GLY A 48 -2.79 -21.46 5.88
CA GLY A 48 -3.06 -20.70 4.66
C GLY A 48 -2.68 -19.23 4.81
N LEU A 49 -2.99 -18.63 5.97
CA LEU A 49 -2.55 -17.27 6.32
C LEU A 49 -1.02 -17.16 6.32
N LEU A 50 -0.32 -18.08 6.99
CA LEU A 50 1.15 -18.07 7.03
C LEU A 50 1.77 -18.28 5.64
N TRP A 51 1.15 -19.12 4.81
CA TRP A 51 1.57 -19.30 3.43
C TRP A 51 1.47 -17.98 2.66
N VAL A 52 0.28 -17.37 2.62
CA VAL A 52 0.05 -16.09 1.94
C VAL A 52 1.00 -15.01 2.46
N ALA A 53 1.14 -14.88 3.78
CA ALA A 53 2.05 -13.91 4.40
C ALA A 53 3.51 -14.13 3.99
N SER A 54 3.99 -15.37 4.01
CA SER A 54 5.37 -15.69 3.62
C SER A 54 5.64 -15.33 2.15
N TRP A 55 4.69 -15.58 1.25
CA TRP A 55 4.83 -15.26 -0.17
C TRP A 55 4.71 -13.76 -0.45
N TRP A 56 3.87 -13.03 0.29
CA TRP A 56 3.83 -11.56 0.20
C TRP A 56 5.12 -10.91 0.72
N VAL A 57 5.66 -11.35 1.85
CA VAL A 57 6.91 -10.79 2.41
C VAL A 57 8.11 -11.11 1.53
N THR A 58 8.15 -12.31 0.93
CA THR A 58 9.28 -12.72 0.09
C THR A 58 9.14 -12.31 -1.37
N GLU A 59 7.96 -11.84 -1.78
CA GLU A 59 7.54 -11.49 -3.14
C GLU A 59 7.93 -12.57 -4.18
N VAL A 60 7.84 -13.84 -3.76
CA VAL A 60 8.31 -14.95 -4.59
C VAL A 60 7.31 -15.29 -5.71
N VAL A 61 6.05 -14.97 -5.49
CA VAL A 61 4.93 -15.05 -6.43
C VAL A 61 4.26 -13.67 -6.48
N PRO A 62 3.82 -13.18 -7.67
CA PRO A 62 3.12 -11.91 -7.79
C PRO A 62 1.98 -11.75 -6.77
N LEU A 63 1.92 -10.58 -6.10
CA LEU A 63 1.02 -10.33 -4.97
C LEU A 63 -0.45 -10.69 -5.26
N GLY A 64 -0.93 -10.41 -6.47
CA GLY A 64 -2.30 -10.74 -6.90
C GLY A 64 -2.57 -12.24 -7.02
N LEU A 65 -1.60 -13.02 -7.52
CA LEU A 65 -1.71 -14.48 -7.59
C LEU A 65 -1.70 -15.09 -6.18
N THR A 66 -0.83 -14.57 -5.30
CA THR A 66 -0.81 -14.96 -3.88
C THR A 66 -2.13 -14.60 -3.18
N GLY A 67 -2.79 -13.49 -3.55
CA GLY A 67 -4.11 -13.13 -3.01
C GLY A 67 -5.23 -14.11 -3.40
N LEU A 68 -5.17 -14.69 -4.61
CA LEU A 68 -6.13 -15.71 -5.06
C LEU A 68 -5.93 -17.05 -4.35
N LEU A 69 -4.72 -17.33 -3.85
CA LEU A 69 -4.40 -18.57 -3.17
C LEU A 69 -5.31 -18.82 -1.96
N ALA A 70 -5.59 -17.81 -1.14
CA ALA A 70 -6.44 -17.97 0.05
C ALA A 70 -7.85 -18.43 -0.33
N ALA A 71 -8.46 -17.78 -1.32
CA ALA A 71 -9.79 -18.12 -1.80
C ALA A 71 -9.83 -19.55 -2.40
N ALA A 72 -8.85 -19.87 -3.25
CA ALA A 72 -8.74 -21.21 -3.83
C ALA A 72 -8.50 -22.28 -2.76
N LEU A 73 -7.56 -22.07 -1.84
CA LEU A 73 -7.19 -23.00 -0.78
C LEU A 73 -8.39 -23.32 0.11
N PHE A 74 -9.10 -22.31 0.62
CA PHE A 74 -10.23 -22.54 1.54
C PHE A 74 -11.44 -23.14 0.84
N SER A 75 -11.70 -22.80 -0.42
CA SER A 75 -12.78 -23.44 -1.18
C SER A 75 -12.46 -24.88 -1.60
N LEU A 76 -11.20 -25.18 -1.96
CA LEU A 76 -10.78 -26.55 -2.27
C LEU A 76 -10.81 -27.46 -1.02
N LEU A 77 -10.51 -26.92 0.16
CA LEU A 77 -10.62 -27.63 1.43
C LEU A 77 -12.09 -27.76 1.91
N GLY A 78 -13.06 -27.15 1.23
CA GLY A 78 -14.46 -27.15 1.63
C GLY A 78 -14.77 -26.28 2.85
N VAL A 79 -13.84 -25.43 3.30
CA VAL A 79 -14.00 -24.55 4.47
C VAL A 79 -14.93 -23.38 4.14
N VAL A 80 -14.86 -22.85 2.93
CA VAL A 80 -15.69 -21.72 2.47
C VAL A 80 -16.22 -22.00 1.05
N PRO A 81 -17.52 -21.87 0.78
CA PRO A 81 -18.06 -22.01 -0.58
C PRO A 81 -17.39 -21.05 -1.57
N TRP A 82 -17.21 -21.46 -2.83
CA TRP A 82 -16.61 -20.63 -3.88
C TRP A 82 -17.28 -19.27 -4.04
N SER A 83 -18.61 -19.23 -3.98
CA SER A 83 -19.39 -17.99 -4.08
C SER A 83 -19.05 -17.00 -2.96
N VAL A 84 -18.84 -17.51 -1.75
CA VAL A 84 -18.46 -16.70 -0.58
C VAL A 84 -17.00 -16.26 -0.69
N ALA A 85 -16.09 -17.17 -1.01
CA ALA A 85 -14.66 -16.85 -1.15
C ALA A 85 -14.42 -15.78 -2.23
N LEU A 86 -15.08 -15.89 -3.38
CA LEU A 86 -14.94 -14.94 -4.49
C LEU A 86 -15.67 -13.61 -4.27
N SER A 87 -16.70 -13.57 -3.41
CA SER A 87 -17.43 -12.32 -3.10
C SER A 87 -16.52 -11.22 -2.54
N SER A 88 -15.43 -11.59 -1.86
CA SER A 88 -14.46 -10.64 -1.32
C SER A 88 -13.77 -9.81 -2.42
N PHE A 89 -13.68 -10.32 -3.64
CA PHE A 89 -13.13 -9.61 -4.81
C PHE A 89 -14.14 -8.65 -5.46
N ALA A 90 -15.41 -8.69 -5.05
CA ALA A 90 -16.45 -7.78 -5.49
C ALA A 90 -16.72 -6.65 -4.49
N ASN A 91 -15.86 -6.48 -3.48
CA ASN A 91 -16.02 -5.44 -2.47
C ASN A 91 -16.07 -4.03 -3.12
N PRO A 92 -17.03 -3.16 -2.77
CA PRO A 92 -17.14 -1.80 -3.32
C PRO A 92 -15.84 -0.97 -3.23
N ILE A 93 -15.00 -1.21 -2.23
CA ILE A 93 -13.71 -0.54 -2.08
C ILE A 93 -12.77 -0.83 -3.25
N ILE A 94 -12.83 -2.03 -3.84
CA ILE A 94 -12.05 -2.39 -5.04
C ILE A 94 -12.46 -1.51 -6.23
N TRP A 95 -13.75 -1.22 -6.38
CA TRP A 95 -14.24 -0.33 -7.44
C TRP A 95 -13.82 1.12 -7.23
N VAL A 96 -13.72 1.58 -5.98
CA VAL A 96 -13.16 2.89 -5.64
C VAL A 96 -11.69 2.98 -6.08
N PHE A 97 -10.89 1.93 -5.88
CA PHE A 97 -9.51 1.88 -6.39
C PHE A 97 -9.44 1.97 -7.90
N ILE A 98 -10.25 1.18 -8.59
CA ILE A 98 -10.28 1.18 -10.07
C ILE A 98 -10.60 2.59 -10.59
N GLY A 99 -11.63 3.25 -10.02
CA GLY A 99 -11.97 4.63 -10.36
C GLY A 99 -10.81 5.61 -10.11
N GLY A 100 -10.14 5.48 -8.96
CA GLY A 100 -8.95 6.27 -8.62
C GLY A 100 -7.81 6.07 -9.63
N PHE A 101 -7.50 4.84 -10.03
CA PHE A 101 -6.46 4.55 -11.01
C PHE A 101 -6.78 5.06 -12.41
N VAL A 102 -8.06 5.00 -12.83
CA VAL A 102 -8.51 5.59 -14.10
C VAL A 102 -8.31 7.11 -14.09
N LEU A 103 -8.69 7.78 -13.00
CA LEU A 103 -8.48 9.22 -12.83
C LEU A 103 -6.98 9.58 -12.85
N ALA A 104 -6.16 8.82 -12.12
CA ALA A 104 -4.70 8.96 -12.11
C ALA A 104 -4.09 8.82 -13.50
N LYS A 105 -4.59 7.86 -14.29
CA LYS A 105 -4.14 7.64 -15.66
C LYS A 105 -4.57 8.79 -16.58
N ALA A 106 -5.76 9.34 -16.39
CA ALA A 106 -6.22 10.51 -17.13
C ALA A 106 -5.33 11.73 -16.86
N PHE A 107 -4.99 12.00 -15.59
CA PHE A 107 -4.12 13.13 -15.22
C PHE A 107 -2.76 13.02 -15.92
N ARG A 108 -2.16 11.82 -15.89
CA ARG A 108 -0.92 11.49 -16.61
C ARG A 108 -1.05 11.67 -18.12
N LYS A 109 -2.12 11.13 -18.72
CA LYS A 109 -2.35 11.20 -20.18
C LYS A 109 -2.42 12.64 -20.67
N TRP A 110 -3.04 13.53 -19.90
CA TRP A 110 -3.20 14.94 -20.24
C TRP A 110 -2.06 15.82 -19.70
N GLY A 111 -1.07 15.26 -19.00
CA GLY A 111 0.05 15.98 -18.40
C GLY A 111 -0.35 16.99 -17.31
N VAL A 112 -1.49 16.77 -16.65
CA VAL A 112 -1.99 17.63 -15.55
C VAL A 112 -1.02 17.59 -14.38
N ASP A 113 -0.56 16.39 -14.04
CA ASP A 113 0.46 16.12 -13.03
C ASP A 113 1.76 16.90 -13.27
N ARG A 114 2.28 16.86 -14.49
CA ARG A 114 3.51 17.57 -14.87
C ARG A 114 3.32 19.09 -14.81
N ARG A 115 2.17 19.60 -15.28
CA ARG A 115 1.85 21.03 -15.18
C ARG A 115 1.74 21.49 -13.73
N ALA A 116 1.08 20.70 -12.88
CA ALA A 116 0.95 20.98 -11.46
C ALA A 116 2.31 20.98 -10.77
N ALA A 117 3.16 19.98 -11.04
CA ALA A 117 4.51 19.93 -10.48
C ALA A 117 5.35 21.17 -10.84
N PHE A 118 5.33 21.59 -12.11
CA PHE A 118 6.03 22.81 -12.52
C PHE A 118 5.41 24.08 -11.93
N ALA A 119 4.08 24.14 -11.78
CA ALA A 119 3.41 25.28 -11.17
C ALA A 119 3.87 25.46 -9.73
N VAL A 120 3.92 24.37 -8.95
CA VAL A 120 4.41 24.38 -7.56
C VAL A 120 5.89 24.75 -7.52
N ALA A 121 6.72 24.15 -8.37
CA ALA A 121 8.16 24.46 -8.41
C ALA A 121 8.46 25.94 -8.70
N ARG A 122 7.62 26.61 -9.49
CA ARG A 122 7.77 28.03 -9.83
C ARG A 122 7.39 29.00 -8.71
N LEU A 123 6.76 28.52 -7.64
CA LEU A 123 6.36 29.36 -6.51
C LEU A 123 7.57 29.89 -5.72
N TYR A 124 8.69 29.16 -5.74
CA TYR A 124 9.92 29.60 -5.11
C TYR A 124 10.96 30.03 -6.16
N ARG A 125 11.44 31.26 -6.04
CA ARG A 125 12.48 31.84 -6.91
C ARG A 125 13.69 32.37 -6.13
N GLY A 126 13.80 31.99 -4.86
CA GLY A 126 14.90 32.42 -4.00
C GLY A 126 16.18 31.60 -4.21
N ARG A 127 17.20 31.90 -3.41
CA ARG A 127 18.54 31.28 -3.50
C ARG A 127 18.82 30.26 -2.39
N ASN A 128 17.87 30.02 -1.48
CA ASN A 128 18.07 29.04 -0.41
C ASN A 128 17.86 27.62 -0.98
N PRO A 129 18.90 26.76 -0.98
CA PRO A 129 18.83 25.44 -1.59
C PRO A 129 17.83 24.52 -0.89
N ALA A 130 17.67 24.61 0.43
CA ALA A 130 16.72 23.80 1.18
C ALA A 130 15.27 24.15 0.80
N LEU A 131 14.93 25.43 0.74
CA LEU A 131 13.60 25.85 0.27
C LEU A 131 13.38 25.49 -1.19
N ALA A 132 14.41 25.60 -2.04
CA ALA A 132 14.26 25.20 -3.42
C ALA A 132 14.00 23.69 -3.58
N ILE A 133 14.63 22.83 -2.77
CA ILE A 133 14.33 21.39 -2.74
C ILE A 133 12.89 21.14 -2.30
N LEU A 134 12.40 21.86 -1.29
CA LEU A 134 10.99 21.77 -0.88
C LEU A 134 10.05 22.03 -2.05
N PHE A 135 10.25 23.10 -2.80
CA PHE A 135 9.35 23.49 -3.89
C PHE A 135 9.59 22.71 -5.20
N ALA A 136 10.82 22.31 -5.50
CA ALA A 136 11.16 21.60 -6.74
C ALA A 136 10.98 20.07 -6.63
N ALA A 137 10.97 19.52 -5.41
CA ALA A 137 10.92 18.08 -5.16
C ALA A 137 9.81 17.68 -4.17
N CYS A 138 9.95 18.05 -2.89
CA CYS A 138 9.12 17.47 -1.83
C CYS A 138 7.63 17.85 -1.96
N LEU A 139 7.33 19.15 -2.06
CA LEU A 139 5.96 19.67 -2.11
C LEU A 139 5.20 19.24 -3.38
N PRO A 140 5.78 19.27 -4.60
CA PRO A 140 5.13 18.70 -5.77
C PRO A 140 4.80 17.22 -5.62
N ALA A 141 5.74 16.40 -5.11
CA ALA A 141 5.51 14.97 -4.96
C ALA A 141 4.46 14.67 -3.90
N PHE A 142 4.51 15.37 -2.77
CA PHE A 142 3.52 15.34 -1.71
C PHE A 142 2.12 15.69 -2.21
N LEU A 143 1.96 16.72 -3.03
CA LEU A 143 0.65 17.13 -3.55
C LEU A 143 0.14 16.19 -4.63
N LEU A 144 1.01 15.63 -5.46
CA LEU A 144 0.61 14.76 -6.56
C LEU A 144 0.11 13.38 -6.10
N THR A 145 0.35 12.97 -4.85
CA THR A 145 -0.10 11.68 -4.32
C THR A 145 -1.62 11.56 -4.24
N VAL A 146 -2.34 12.69 -4.32
CA VAL A 146 -3.81 12.72 -4.50
C VAL A 146 -4.27 11.93 -5.73
N THR A 147 -3.36 11.68 -6.69
CA THR A 147 -3.60 10.80 -7.83
C THR A 147 -3.54 9.31 -7.49
N GLY A 148 -3.33 8.92 -6.23
CA GLY A 148 -3.43 7.52 -5.79
C GLY A 148 -2.18 6.67 -6.05
N SER A 149 -1.02 7.27 -6.35
CA SER A 149 0.21 6.50 -6.59
C SER A 149 1.48 7.26 -6.23
N ILE A 150 2.10 6.87 -5.12
CA ILE A 150 3.39 7.39 -4.65
C ILE A 150 4.44 7.27 -5.76
N THR A 151 4.62 6.08 -6.33
CA THR A 151 5.60 5.82 -7.40
C THR A 151 5.37 6.71 -8.63
N ALA A 152 4.11 6.93 -9.02
CA ALA A 152 3.80 7.80 -10.15
C ALA A 152 4.14 9.25 -9.85
N SER A 153 3.74 9.76 -8.69
CA SER A 153 4.01 11.13 -8.24
C SER A 153 5.51 11.39 -8.17
N THR A 154 6.28 10.49 -7.54
CA THR A 154 7.74 10.57 -7.49
C THR A 154 8.36 10.56 -8.89
N SER A 155 7.91 9.68 -9.78
CA SER A 155 8.46 9.58 -11.15
C SER A 155 8.27 10.85 -11.98
N VAL A 156 7.16 11.56 -11.78
CA VAL A 156 6.87 12.84 -12.47
C VAL A 156 7.82 13.94 -11.98
N VAL A 157 8.11 13.96 -10.69
CA VAL A 157 8.86 15.04 -10.03
C VAL A 157 10.38 14.78 -10.07
N TYR A 158 10.80 13.52 -10.05
CA TYR A 158 12.20 13.10 -10.10
C TYR A 158 13.06 13.84 -11.14
N PRO A 159 12.67 13.92 -12.44
CA PRO A 159 13.47 14.65 -13.42
C PRO A 159 13.54 16.16 -13.15
N ILE A 160 12.53 16.75 -12.51
CA ILE A 160 12.53 18.18 -12.12
C ILE A 160 13.54 18.41 -11.00
N ALA A 161 13.51 17.56 -9.97
CA ALA A 161 14.43 17.59 -8.86
C ALA A 161 15.89 17.40 -9.31
N LEU A 162 16.15 16.41 -10.19
CA LEU A 162 17.46 16.20 -10.77
C LEU A 162 17.95 17.40 -11.58
N SER A 163 17.09 17.97 -12.42
CA SER A 163 17.45 19.15 -13.24
C SER A 163 17.83 20.34 -12.35
N TYR A 164 17.13 20.52 -11.24
CA TYR A 164 17.43 21.57 -10.27
C TYR A 164 18.79 21.34 -9.58
N LEU A 165 19.02 20.13 -9.05
CA LEU A 165 20.27 19.77 -8.37
C LEU A 165 21.50 19.94 -9.28
N ALA A 166 21.37 19.55 -10.55
CA ALA A 166 22.40 19.76 -11.56
C ALA A 166 22.65 21.25 -11.82
N ALA A 167 21.60 22.07 -11.90
CA ALA A 167 21.72 23.51 -12.14
C ALA A 167 22.46 24.25 -11.02
N ILE A 168 22.28 23.83 -9.77
CA ILE A 168 22.98 24.42 -8.62
C ILE A 168 24.33 23.76 -8.33
N ARG A 169 24.73 22.75 -9.10
CA ARG A 169 25.93 21.93 -8.85
C ARG A 169 25.96 21.42 -7.40
N ALA A 170 24.84 20.83 -6.98
CA ALA A 170 24.69 20.28 -5.64
C ALA A 170 25.80 19.26 -5.33
N SER A 171 26.23 19.18 -4.07
CA SER A 171 27.09 18.09 -3.62
C SER A 171 26.34 16.75 -3.70
N ASP A 172 27.10 15.65 -3.69
CA ASP A 172 26.52 14.30 -3.68
C ASP A 172 25.61 14.12 -2.45
N SER A 173 26.06 14.57 -1.27
CA SER A 173 25.28 14.51 -0.03
C SER A 173 23.95 15.25 -0.11
N LEU A 174 23.92 16.44 -0.73
CA LEU A 174 22.69 17.22 -0.89
C LEU A 174 21.76 16.55 -1.90
N SER A 175 22.33 15.95 -2.95
CA SER A 175 21.57 15.24 -3.97
C SER A 175 20.92 13.97 -3.42
N GLU A 176 21.67 13.19 -2.63
CA GLU A 176 21.15 12.02 -1.92
C GLU A 176 20.04 12.41 -0.93
N ALA A 177 20.27 13.41 -0.09
CA ALA A 177 19.26 13.91 0.84
C ALA A 177 17.99 14.39 0.11
N ALA A 178 18.13 15.14 -0.99
CA ALA A 178 17.00 15.60 -1.78
C ALA A 178 16.20 14.46 -2.42
N MET A 179 16.87 13.39 -2.88
CA MET A 179 16.18 12.22 -3.43
C MET A 179 15.45 11.40 -2.36
N LEU A 180 16.04 11.27 -1.16
CA LEU A 180 15.38 10.65 -0.01
C LEU A 180 14.16 11.47 0.43
N ALA A 181 14.34 12.78 0.63
CA ALA A 181 13.29 13.72 0.99
C ALA A 181 12.13 13.71 -0.03
N LEU A 182 12.43 13.59 -1.33
CA LEU A 182 11.43 13.44 -2.39
C LEU A 182 10.57 12.18 -2.20
N GLY A 183 11.20 11.04 -1.92
CA GLY A 183 10.51 9.76 -1.69
C GLY A 183 9.64 9.81 -0.43
N GLU A 184 10.20 10.29 0.67
CA GLU A 184 9.51 10.40 1.95
C GLU A 184 8.35 11.41 1.89
N ALA A 185 8.54 12.55 1.23
CA ALA A 185 7.46 13.53 1.04
C ALA A 185 6.30 12.96 0.21
N ALA A 186 6.59 12.13 -0.81
CA ALA A 186 5.54 11.43 -1.54
C ALA A 186 4.82 10.41 -0.65
N THR A 187 5.55 9.66 0.19
CA THR A 187 4.94 8.74 1.16
C THR A 187 4.07 9.48 2.18
N ALA A 188 4.53 10.60 2.73
CA ALA A 188 3.75 11.44 3.63
C ALA A 188 2.48 11.98 2.96
N GLY A 189 2.58 12.41 1.71
CA GLY A 189 1.44 12.87 0.92
C GLY A 189 0.38 11.78 0.70
N ALA A 190 0.75 10.51 0.77
CA ALA A 190 -0.21 9.41 0.64
C ALA A 190 -1.25 9.36 1.78
N MET A 191 -1.03 10.11 2.86
CA MET A 191 -1.99 10.20 3.96
C MET A 191 -3.11 11.22 3.73
N LEU A 192 -2.96 12.15 2.78
CA LEU A 192 -3.91 13.24 2.56
C LEU A 192 -5.33 12.76 2.28
N LEU A 193 -5.51 11.86 1.33
CA LEU A 193 -6.82 11.40 0.88
C LEU A 193 -7.00 9.92 1.16
N LEU A 194 -8.25 9.54 1.39
CA LEU A 194 -8.63 8.14 1.56
C LEU A 194 -8.24 7.29 0.34
N ILE A 195 -8.26 7.87 -0.86
CA ILE A 195 -7.92 7.20 -2.13
C ILE A 195 -6.44 7.29 -2.51
N SER A 196 -5.61 7.97 -1.71
CA SER A 196 -4.21 8.21 -2.05
C SER A 196 -3.36 6.93 -2.03
N THR A 197 -3.73 5.91 -1.25
CA THR A 197 -3.01 4.64 -1.19
C THR A 197 -3.90 3.48 -0.70
N PRO A 198 -3.61 2.21 -1.07
CA PRO A 198 -4.42 1.09 -0.64
C PRO A 198 -4.63 0.84 0.85
N PRO A 199 -3.60 1.00 1.70
CA PRO A 199 -3.75 0.86 3.15
C PRO A 199 -4.83 1.75 3.76
N ASN A 200 -5.08 2.96 3.23
CA ASN A 200 -6.08 3.90 3.79
C ASN A 200 -7.50 3.33 3.66
N LEU A 201 -7.83 2.78 2.49
CA LEU A 201 -9.12 2.15 2.23
C LEU A 201 -9.26 0.81 2.95
N ILE A 202 -8.18 0.04 3.10
CA ILE A 202 -8.18 -1.17 3.94
C ILE A 202 -8.46 -0.79 5.40
N ALA A 203 -7.83 0.27 5.92
CA ALA A 203 -8.09 0.76 7.28
C ALA A 203 -9.56 1.16 7.45
N LYS A 204 -10.16 1.86 6.47
CA LYS A 204 -11.61 2.11 6.45
C LYS A 204 -12.42 0.82 6.52
N GLN A 205 -12.10 -0.16 5.68
CA GLN A 205 -12.81 -1.44 5.67
C GLN A 205 -12.75 -2.12 7.05
N VAL A 206 -11.56 -2.17 7.64
CA VAL A 206 -11.34 -2.81 8.95
C VAL A 206 -12.13 -2.08 10.04
N LEU A 207 -12.06 -0.74 10.09
CA LEU A 207 -12.80 0.06 11.06
C LEU A 207 -14.32 -0.13 10.95
N GLU A 208 -14.87 -0.05 9.74
CA GLU A 208 -16.32 -0.19 9.52
C GLU A 208 -16.81 -1.63 9.75
N SER A 209 -15.95 -2.63 9.52
CA SER A 209 -16.29 -4.04 9.79
C SER A 209 -16.18 -4.40 11.28
N SER A 210 -15.32 -3.72 12.04
CA SER A 210 -15.03 -4.04 13.44
C SER A 210 -15.85 -3.22 14.43
N LEU A 211 -16.38 -2.07 14.00
CA LEU A 211 -17.15 -1.13 14.83
C LEU A 211 -18.57 -0.96 14.26
N PRO A 212 -19.58 -1.68 14.78
CA PRO A 212 -20.96 -1.58 14.32
C PRO A 212 -21.49 -0.13 14.39
N GLY A 213 -22.04 0.36 13.28
CA GLY A 213 -22.59 1.72 13.18
C GLY A 213 -21.55 2.82 12.94
N PHE A 214 -20.25 2.51 12.95
CA PHE A 214 -19.21 3.45 12.59
C PHE A 214 -19.07 3.54 11.06
N ARG A 215 -19.02 4.77 10.53
CA ARG A 215 -18.77 5.01 9.11
C ARG A 215 -17.67 6.05 8.98
N LEU A 216 -16.57 5.66 8.35
CA LEU A 216 -15.46 6.57 8.08
C LEU A 216 -15.69 7.26 6.74
N THR A 217 -16.04 8.53 6.75
CA THR A 217 -16.21 9.29 5.50
C THR A 217 -14.88 9.75 4.92
N PHE A 218 -14.91 10.21 3.67
CA PHE A 218 -13.73 10.80 3.03
C PHE A 218 -13.23 12.05 3.79
N PHE A 219 -14.15 12.84 4.33
CA PHE A 219 -13.82 14.07 5.05
C PHE A 219 -13.25 13.78 6.44
N ASP A 220 -13.75 12.75 7.14
CA ASP A 220 -13.17 12.29 8.40
C ASP A 220 -11.71 11.88 8.21
N TRP A 221 -11.44 11.11 7.13
CA TRP A 221 -10.07 10.76 6.79
C TRP A 221 -9.23 11.99 6.45
N PHE A 222 -9.76 12.96 5.72
CA PHE A 222 -9.01 14.18 5.38
C PHE A 222 -8.59 14.95 6.64
N ILE A 223 -9.49 15.09 7.62
CA ILE A 223 -9.19 15.73 8.91
C ILE A 223 -8.10 14.97 9.66
N VAL A 224 -8.20 13.64 9.72
CA VAL A 224 -7.27 12.80 10.46
C VAL A 224 -5.97 12.58 9.70
N GLY A 225 -5.95 12.57 8.37
CA GLY A 225 -4.78 12.23 7.57
C GLY A 225 -3.90 13.45 7.25
N THR A 226 -4.51 14.63 7.11
CA THR A 226 -3.79 15.86 6.73
C THR A 226 -2.73 16.28 7.75
N PRO A 227 -2.98 16.27 9.08
CA PRO A 227 -1.95 16.66 10.05
C PRO A 227 -0.72 15.75 9.99
N GLN A 228 -0.93 14.45 9.81
CA GLN A 228 0.12 13.43 9.69
C GLN A 228 0.88 13.60 8.38
N ALA A 229 0.18 13.89 7.28
CA ALA A 229 0.79 14.20 6.00
C ALA A 229 1.71 15.43 6.10
N LEU A 230 1.22 16.52 6.71
CA LEU A 230 1.98 17.76 6.89
C LEU A 230 3.17 17.58 7.83
N ALA A 231 3.00 16.85 8.94
CA ALA A 231 4.09 16.52 9.84
C ALA A 231 5.16 15.69 9.12
N GLY A 232 4.74 14.68 8.35
CA GLY A 232 5.63 13.87 7.52
C GLY A 232 6.41 14.73 6.52
N LEU A 233 5.73 15.60 5.77
CA LEU A 233 6.38 16.52 4.82
C LEU A 233 7.44 17.40 5.50
N LEU A 234 7.12 17.97 6.67
CA LEU A 234 8.06 18.81 7.41
C LEU A 234 9.27 18.01 7.88
N ILE A 235 9.06 16.81 8.43
CA ILE A 235 10.15 15.93 8.88
C ILE A 235 11.02 15.52 7.69
N SER A 236 10.42 15.09 6.58
CA SER A 236 11.14 14.70 5.36
C SER A 236 11.96 15.85 4.76
N TRP A 237 11.57 17.10 4.98
CA TRP A 237 12.31 18.26 4.50
C TRP A 237 13.41 18.75 5.45
N LEU A 238 13.22 18.54 6.76
CA LEU A 238 14.16 18.98 7.79
C LEU A 238 15.35 18.02 8.00
N VAL A 239 15.15 16.74 7.72
CA VAL A 239 16.15 15.66 7.83
C VAL A 239 16.89 15.50 6.50
#